data_AF-A0A447IPF4-F1
#
_entry.id   AF-A0A447IPF4-F1
#
_cell.length_a   1.000
_cell.length_b   1.000
_cell.length_c   1.000
_cell.angle_alpha   90.00
_cell.angle_beta   90.00
_cell.angle_gamma   90.00
#
_symmetry.space_group_name_H-M   'P 1'
#
loop_
_entity.id
_entity.type
_entity.pdbx_description
1 polymer ?
#
loop_
_entity_poly.entity_id
_entity_poly.type
_entity_poly.pdbx_seq_one_letter_code
_entity_poly.pdbx_strand_id
1 'polypeptide(L)'
;MPGAQVAAINAVAETGEIDQRVIERLAQQSGQEPAKIAQQVQQVYDGFHGAISSRLEGAGVHDLELFDEFVGSDQRLHRDMQKAVRDLMMHNDASGFDRLATSYREALDQIDPEAVAEALAAAGIRHRRDGGGILMTLPGHGEVTYRAAMKAGLIKVSRV
;
A
#
# COMPACT_ATOMS: atom_id res chain seq x y z
N MET A 1 18.64 7.10 -22.85
CA MET A 1 17.44 6.42 -23.41
C MET A 1 16.49 6.07 -22.27
N PRO A 2 15.49 6.93 -21.97
CA PRO A 2 14.60 6.77 -20.81
C PRO A 2 13.60 5.59 -20.91
N GLY A 3 13.22 5.15 -22.11
CA GLY A 3 12.16 4.16 -22.30
C GLY A 3 12.49 2.72 -21.87
N ALA A 4 13.77 2.34 -21.88
CA ALA A 4 14.21 1.00 -21.53
C ALA A 4 14.12 0.76 -20.01
N GLN A 5 14.60 1.72 -19.21
CA GLN A 5 14.46 1.68 -17.75
C GLN A 5 12.99 1.63 -17.31
N VAL A 6 12.10 2.39 -17.98
CA VAL A 6 10.66 2.37 -17.68
C VAL A 6 10.02 1.00 -17.96
N ALA A 7 10.44 0.29 -19.01
CA ALA A 7 9.94 -1.06 -19.29
C ALA A 7 10.44 -2.11 -18.28
N ALA A 8 11.67 -1.97 -17.80
CA ALA A 8 12.24 -2.78 -16.72
C ALA A 8 11.43 -2.67 -15.44
N ILE A 9 11.15 -1.43 -15.10
CA ILE A 9 10.49 -1.02 -13.89
C ILE A 9 9.01 -1.43 -13.94
N ASN A 10 8.35 -1.36 -15.11
CA ASN A 10 6.99 -1.88 -15.30
C ASN A 10 6.88 -3.40 -15.10
N ALA A 11 7.89 -4.17 -15.52
CA ALA A 11 7.89 -5.62 -15.29
C ALA A 11 7.99 -5.94 -13.79
N VAL A 12 8.86 -5.21 -13.07
CA VAL A 12 8.99 -5.30 -11.61
C VAL A 12 7.70 -4.87 -10.90
N ALA A 13 7.03 -3.85 -11.41
CA ALA A 13 5.74 -3.38 -10.91
C ALA A 13 4.60 -4.39 -11.10
N GLU A 14 4.66 -5.20 -12.16
CA GLU A 14 3.61 -6.18 -12.49
C GLU A 14 3.78 -7.49 -11.74
N THR A 15 5.02 -7.96 -11.53
CA THR A 15 5.31 -9.27 -10.93
C THR A 15 5.85 -9.19 -9.50
N GLY A 16 6.27 -8.00 -9.04
CA GLY A 16 7.02 -7.85 -7.79
C GLY A 16 8.46 -8.37 -7.87
N GLU A 17 8.86 -8.93 -9.01
CA GLU A 17 10.17 -9.57 -9.22
C GLU A 17 10.89 -8.96 -10.41
N ILE A 18 12.21 -8.83 -10.30
CA ILE A 18 13.04 -8.40 -11.43
C ILE A 18 13.19 -9.58 -12.40
N ASP A 19 12.41 -9.60 -13.48
CA ASP A 19 12.51 -10.61 -14.53
C ASP A 19 13.88 -10.54 -15.23
N GLN A 20 14.65 -11.62 -15.10
CA GLN A 20 15.98 -11.77 -15.70
C GLN A 20 15.98 -11.58 -17.23
N ARG A 21 14.89 -11.95 -17.92
CA ARG A 21 14.72 -11.75 -19.36
C ARG A 21 14.57 -10.28 -19.73
N VAL A 22 14.12 -9.45 -18.79
CA VAL A 22 14.02 -8.01 -18.97
C VAL A 22 15.39 -7.37 -18.78
N ILE A 23 16.15 -7.78 -17.75
CA ILE A 23 17.55 -7.37 -17.57
C ILE A 23 18.38 -7.68 -18.83
N GLU A 24 18.28 -8.88 -19.36
CA GLU A 24 19.04 -9.31 -20.56
C GLU A 24 18.70 -8.46 -21.79
N ARG A 25 17.43 -8.14 -22.01
CA ARG A 25 17.00 -7.25 -23.11
C ARG A 25 17.56 -5.83 -22.96
N LEU A 26 17.56 -5.30 -21.74
CA LEU A 26 18.09 -3.97 -21.45
C LEU A 26 19.60 -3.90 -21.61
N ALA A 27 20.30 -4.94 -21.18
CA ALA A 27 21.73 -5.10 -21.36
C ALA A 27 22.09 -5.06 -22.86
N GLN A 28 21.38 -5.86 -23.67
CA GLN A 28 21.56 -5.87 -25.13
C GLN A 28 21.27 -4.51 -25.77
N GLN A 29 20.21 -3.81 -25.36
CA GLN A 29 19.84 -2.51 -25.94
C GLN A 29 20.76 -1.36 -25.51
N SER A 30 21.32 -1.42 -24.30
CA SER A 30 22.18 -0.36 -23.75
C SER A 30 23.67 -0.60 -24.00
N GLY A 31 24.05 -1.78 -24.52
CA GLY A 31 25.44 -2.20 -24.66
C GLY A 31 26.16 -2.39 -23.31
N GLN A 32 25.42 -2.49 -22.22
CA GLN A 32 25.95 -2.71 -20.87
C GLN A 32 25.86 -4.18 -20.49
N GLU A 33 26.69 -4.60 -19.53
CA GLU A 33 26.60 -5.95 -18.99
C GLU A 33 25.29 -6.17 -18.20
N PRO A 34 24.66 -7.36 -18.30
CA PRO A 34 23.46 -7.70 -17.54
C PRO A 34 23.59 -7.47 -16.04
N ALA A 35 24.73 -7.81 -15.45
CA ALA A 35 24.99 -7.60 -14.03
C ALA A 35 24.94 -6.11 -13.64
N LYS A 36 25.47 -5.23 -14.50
CA LYS A 36 25.47 -3.78 -14.27
C LYS A 36 24.06 -3.20 -14.36
N ILE A 37 23.26 -3.68 -15.32
CA ILE A 37 21.85 -3.31 -15.43
C ILE A 37 21.05 -3.83 -14.23
N ALA A 38 21.25 -5.09 -13.83
CA ALA A 38 20.57 -5.67 -12.67
C ALA A 38 20.83 -4.83 -11.41
N GLN A 39 22.08 -4.42 -11.17
CA GLN A 39 22.43 -3.58 -10.04
C GLN A 39 21.77 -2.19 -10.10
N GLN A 40 21.68 -1.57 -11.28
CA GLN A 40 20.97 -0.30 -11.46
C GLN A 40 19.47 -0.44 -11.21
N VAL A 41 18.85 -1.51 -11.72
CA VAL A 41 17.42 -1.81 -11.51
C VAL A 41 17.16 -2.06 -10.03
N GLN A 42 18.02 -2.81 -9.35
CA GLN A 42 17.89 -3.06 -7.91
C GLN A 42 18.00 -1.76 -7.10
N GLN A 43 18.97 -0.89 -7.38
CA GLN A 43 19.10 0.39 -6.66
C GLN A 43 17.88 1.29 -6.83
N VAL A 44 17.31 1.33 -8.04
CA VAL A 44 16.08 2.07 -8.31
C VAL A 44 14.91 1.44 -7.56
N TYR A 45 14.81 0.11 -7.57
CA TYR A 45 13.79 -0.63 -6.85
C TYR A 45 13.86 -0.41 -5.34
N ASP A 46 15.04 -0.50 -4.73
CA ASP A 46 15.23 -0.31 -3.29
C ASP A 46 14.88 1.14 -2.87
N GLY A 47 15.31 2.13 -3.65
CA GLY A 47 14.97 3.53 -3.40
C GLY A 47 13.47 3.80 -3.54
N PHE A 48 12.83 3.16 -4.51
CA PHE A 48 11.40 3.24 -4.74
C PHE A 48 10.59 2.58 -3.61
N HIS A 49 10.99 1.36 -3.22
CA HIS A 49 10.39 0.62 -2.13
C HIS A 49 10.48 1.44 -0.83
N GLY A 50 11.66 1.97 -0.49
CA GLY A 50 11.81 2.82 0.70
C GLY A 50 10.90 4.05 0.69
N ALA A 51 10.78 4.75 -0.44
CA ALA A 51 9.92 5.92 -0.56
C ALA A 51 8.42 5.57 -0.42
N ILE A 52 7.99 4.43 -0.96
CA ILE A 52 6.62 3.93 -0.81
C ILE A 52 6.35 3.50 0.62
N SER A 53 7.24 2.71 1.23
CA SER A 53 7.09 2.26 2.62
C SER A 53 6.93 3.45 3.55
N SER A 54 7.81 4.45 3.47
CA SER A 54 7.67 5.66 4.30
C SER A 54 6.39 6.45 4.02
N ARG A 55 5.90 6.45 2.78
CA ARG A 55 4.61 7.08 2.45
C ARG A 55 3.44 6.31 3.06
N LEU A 56 3.43 4.99 2.92
CA LEU A 56 2.40 4.11 3.47
C LEU A 56 2.36 4.20 5.00
N GLU A 57 3.52 4.21 5.65
CA GLU A 57 3.66 4.47 7.09
C GLU A 57 3.07 5.84 7.47
N GLY A 58 3.43 6.90 6.74
CA GLY A 58 2.85 8.23 6.93
C GLY A 58 1.33 8.30 6.69
N ALA A 59 0.82 7.38 5.88
CA ALA A 59 -0.62 7.20 5.63
C ALA A 59 -1.29 6.28 6.67
N GLY A 60 -0.57 5.77 7.67
CA GLY A 60 -1.10 4.93 8.75
C GLY A 60 -1.13 3.43 8.43
N VAL A 61 -0.35 2.97 7.46
CA VAL A 61 -0.08 1.56 7.18
C VAL A 61 1.22 1.19 7.89
N HIS A 62 1.11 0.54 9.05
CA HIS A 62 2.27 0.21 9.88
C HIS A 62 2.70 -1.25 9.75
N ASP A 63 1.83 -2.10 9.21
CA ASP A 63 2.11 -3.50 8.90
C ASP A 63 2.05 -3.68 7.38
N LEU A 64 3.23 -3.65 6.75
CA LEU A 64 3.35 -3.78 5.30
C LEU A 64 3.03 -5.20 4.82
N GLU A 65 3.27 -6.22 5.65
CA GLU A 65 2.97 -7.61 5.30
C GLU A 65 1.45 -7.83 5.26
N LEU A 66 0.74 -7.33 6.28
CA LEU A 66 -0.72 -7.37 6.33
C LEU A 66 -1.35 -6.51 5.21
N PHE A 67 -0.71 -5.41 4.84
CA PHE A 67 -1.12 -4.58 3.71
C PHE A 67 -0.95 -5.29 2.37
N ASP A 68 0.16 -5.98 2.16
CA ASP A 68 0.41 -6.78 0.96
C ASP A 68 -0.58 -7.94 0.87
N GLU A 69 -0.89 -8.61 1.98
CA GLU A 69 -1.94 -9.63 2.03
C GLU A 69 -3.31 -9.04 1.67
N PHE A 70 -3.66 -7.87 2.22
CA PHE A 70 -4.90 -7.18 1.89
C PHE A 70 -5.00 -6.86 0.40
N VAL A 71 -3.94 -6.30 -0.19
CA VAL A 71 -3.90 -5.98 -1.62
C VAL A 71 -3.96 -7.26 -2.47
N GLY A 72 -3.31 -8.34 -2.03
CA GLY A 72 -3.31 -9.64 -2.69
C GLY A 72 -4.65 -10.39 -2.57
N SER A 73 -5.45 -10.10 -1.55
CA SER A 73 -6.73 -10.78 -1.30
C SER A 73 -7.82 -10.49 -2.33
N ASP A 74 -7.71 -9.37 -3.06
CA ASP A 74 -8.68 -8.92 -4.08
C ASP A 74 -7.94 -8.53 -5.37
N GLN A 75 -8.30 -9.18 -6.48
CA GLN A 75 -7.74 -8.87 -7.80
C GLN A 75 -7.91 -7.40 -8.20
N ARG A 76 -8.97 -6.72 -7.75
CA ARG A 76 -9.16 -5.29 -8.00
C ARG A 76 -8.11 -4.47 -7.26
N LEU A 77 -7.87 -4.74 -5.98
CA LEU A 77 -6.85 -4.05 -5.20
C LEU A 77 -5.46 -4.30 -5.77
N HIS A 78 -5.17 -5.53 -6.20
CA HIS A 78 -3.94 -5.86 -6.88
C HIS A 78 -3.74 -5.04 -8.18
N ARG A 79 -4.79 -4.89 -9.00
CA ARG A 79 -4.73 -4.03 -10.20
C ARG A 79 -4.55 -2.55 -9.84
N ASP A 80 -5.18 -2.09 -8.78
CA ASP A 80 -5.03 -0.72 -8.29
C ASP A 80 -3.60 -0.44 -7.80
N MET A 81 -2.95 -1.42 -7.16
CA MET A 81 -1.53 -1.38 -6.79
C MET A 81 -0.65 -1.27 -8.03
N GLN A 82 -0.81 -2.16 -9.01
CA GLN A 82 -0.06 -2.09 -10.26
C GLN A 82 -0.27 -0.75 -10.99
N LYS A 83 -1.48 -0.18 -10.92
CA LYS A 83 -1.76 1.14 -11.47
C LYS A 83 -1.03 2.23 -10.68
N ALA A 84 -1.09 2.23 -9.36
CA ALA A 84 -0.41 3.20 -8.50
C ALA A 84 1.10 3.22 -8.76
N VAL A 85 1.69 2.05 -8.92
CA VAL A 85 3.11 1.89 -9.26
C VAL A 85 3.42 2.53 -10.62
N ARG A 86 2.63 2.21 -11.67
CA ARG A 86 2.77 2.82 -13.00
C ARG A 86 2.59 4.34 -12.98
N ASP A 87 1.58 4.85 -12.29
CA ASP A 87 1.29 6.28 -12.18
C ASP A 87 2.45 7.02 -11.51
N LEU A 88 3.01 6.47 -10.44
CA LEU A 88 4.17 7.04 -9.75
C LEU A 88 5.39 7.09 -10.67
N MET A 89 5.62 6.05 -11.45
CA MET A 89 6.78 5.98 -12.34
C MET A 89 6.67 6.88 -13.57
N MET A 90 5.48 6.94 -14.18
CA MET A 90 5.27 7.70 -15.42
C MET A 90 4.94 9.18 -15.16
N HIS A 91 4.23 9.47 -14.07
CA HIS A 91 3.66 10.79 -13.80
C HIS A 91 4.13 11.40 -12.48
N ASN A 92 5.00 10.70 -11.72
CA ASN A 92 5.35 11.10 -10.35
C ASN A 92 4.11 11.28 -9.46
N ASP A 93 3.05 10.51 -9.72
CA ASP A 93 1.77 10.58 -9.00
C ASP A 93 1.65 9.41 -8.01
N ALA A 94 1.75 9.71 -6.72
CA ALA A 94 1.63 8.74 -5.63
C ALA A 94 0.20 8.59 -5.08
N SER A 95 -0.80 9.28 -5.65
CA SER A 95 -2.18 9.29 -5.13
C SER A 95 -2.86 7.91 -5.16
N GLY A 96 -2.37 6.98 -5.99
CA GLY A 96 -2.81 5.59 -6.00
C GLY A 96 -2.52 4.88 -4.66
N PHE A 97 -1.34 5.10 -4.09
CA PHE A 97 -0.95 4.52 -2.80
C PHE A 97 -1.79 5.08 -1.65
N ASP A 98 -2.11 6.38 -1.68
CA ASP A 98 -2.95 7.00 -0.64
C ASP A 98 -4.37 6.40 -0.61
N ARG A 99 -4.91 6.08 -1.80
CA ARG A 99 -6.23 5.43 -1.93
C ARG A 99 -6.20 4.00 -1.42
N LEU A 100 -5.14 3.25 -1.72
CA LEU A 100 -4.95 1.89 -1.20
C LEU A 100 -4.78 1.89 0.33
N ALA A 101 -3.95 2.79 0.87
CA ALA A 101 -3.78 2.97 2.30
C ALA A 101 -5.09 3.35 3.01
N THR A 102 -5.91 4.21 2.39
CA THR A 102 -7.25 4.54 2.91
C THR A 102 -8.16 3.32 2.93
N SER A 103 -8.17 2.55 1.84
CA SER A 103 -8.99 1.34 1.73
C SER A 103 -8.58 0.28 2.75
N TYR A 104 -7.27 0.10 2.97
CA TYR A 104 -6.72 -0.77 4.00
C TYR A 104 -7.18 -0.34 5.40
N ARG A 105 -7.03 0.95 5.74
CA ARG A 105 -7.44 1.46 7.06
C ARG A 105 -8.94 1.34 7.30
N GLU A 106 -9.77 1.46 6.27
CA GLU A 106 -11.23 1.25 6.33
C GLU A 106 -11.63 -0.22 6.52
N ALA A 107 -10.72 -1.14 6.21
CA ALA A 107 -10.90 -2.58 6.35
C ALA A 107 -10.18 -3.16 7.57
N LEU A 108 -9.42 -2.36 8.33
CA LEU A 108 -8.69 -2.83 9.51
C LEU A 108 -9.59 -3.51 10.55
N ASP A 109 -10.87 -3.13 10.67
CA ASP A 109 -11.80 -3.82 11.59
C ASP A 109 -12.16 -5.25 11.16
N GLN A 110 -11.80 -5.63 9.93
CA GLN A 110 -11.96 -6.98 9.39
C GLN A 110 -10.61 -7.71 9.28
N ILE A 111 -9.54 -6.98 8.94
CA ILE A 111 -8.20 -7.54 8.77
C ILE A 111 -7.53 -7.78 10.13
N ASP A 112 -7.52 -6.77 11.00
CA ASP A 112 -6.96 -6.83 12.36
C ASP A 112 -7.92 -6.18 13.37
N PRO A 113 -9.03 -6.87 13.70
CA PRO A 113 -10.01 -6.36 14.65
C PRO A 113 -9.45 -6.19 16.07
N GLU A 114 -8.36 -6.86 16.42
CA GLU A 114 -7.75 -6.76 17.75
C GLU A 114 -6.95 -5.47 17.87
N ALA A 115 -6.09 -5.14 16.90
CA ALA A 115 -5.37 -3.87 16.90
C ALA A 115 -6.32 -2.67 16.86
N VAL A 116 -7.44 -2.76 16.13
CA VAL A 116 -8.45 -1.69 16.13
C VAL A 116 -9.11 -1.56 17.51
N ALA A 117 -9.49 -2.67 18.15
CA ALA A 117 -10.07 -2.65 19.49
C ALA A 117 -9.10 -2.05 20.54
N GLU A 118 -7.82 -2.42 20.48
CA GLU A 118 -6.77 -1.86 21.32
C GLU A 118 -6.61 -0.36 21.12
N ALA A 119 -6.53 0.10 19.86
CA ALA A 119 -6.40 1.52 19.55
C ALA A 119 -7.61 2.34 20.03
N LEU A 120 -8.82 1.80 19.86
CA LEU A 120 -10.05 2.42 20.36
C LEU A 120 -10.09 2.46 21.89
N ALA A 121 -9.66 1.39 22.57
CA ALA A 121 -9.56 1.34 24.02
C ALA A 121 -8.56 2.37 24.55
N ALA A 122 -7.38 2.46 23.93
CA ALA A 122 -6.35 3.44 24.27
C ALA A 122 -6.85 4.90 24.08
N ALA A 123 -7.71 5.13 23.08
CA ALA A 123 -8.35 6.42 22.84
C ALA A 123 -9.57 6.68 23.75
N GLY A 124 -9.96 5.75 24.63
CA GLY A 124 -11.14 5.86 25.49
C GLY A 124 -12.47 5.75 24.74
N ILE A 125 -12.47 5.22 23.52
CA ILE A 125 -13.67 5.05 22.69
C ILE A 125 -14.33 3.73 23.03
N ARG A 126 -15.59 3.81 23.50
CA ARG A 126 -16.43 2.62 23.73
C ARG A 126 -16.72 1.92 22.41
N HIS A 127 -16.46 0.62 22.36
CA HIS A 127 -16.67 -0.20 21.17
C HIS A 127 -17.17 -1.60 21.54
N ARG A 128 -17.76 -2.30 20.57
CA ARG A 128 -18.15 -3.72 20.64
C ARG A 128 -17.98 -4.37 19.27
N ARG A 129 -17.69 -5.68 19.23
CA ARG A 129 -17.80 -6.46 18.00
C ARG A 129 -19.27 -6.72 17.69
N ASP A 130 -19.64 -6.51 16.43
CA ASP A 130 -20.88 -6.97 15.83
C ASP A 130 -20.51 -7.90 14.67
N GLY A 131 -21.34 -8.87 14.31
CA GLY A 131 -20.99 -10.04 13.45
C GLY A 131 -20.38 -9.76 12.06
N GLY A 132 -20.12 -8.50 11.69
CA GLY A 132 -19.40 -8.09 10.48
C GLY A 132 -18.41 -6.92 10.65
N GLY A 133 -18.07 -6.51 11.89
CA GLY A 133 -17.09 -5.43 12.14
C GLY A 133 -17.13 -4.86 13.56
N ILE A 134 -16.53 -3.68 13.74
CA ILE A 134 -16.49 -2.98 15.04
C ILE A 134 -17.53 -1.86 15.06
N LEU A 135 -18.40 -1.86 16.07
CA LEU A 135 -19.35 -0.79 16.34
C LEU A 135 -18.82 0.07 17.49
N MET A 136 -18.85 1.38 17.32
CA MET A 136 -18.32 2.37 18.26
C MET A 136 -19.43 3.28 18.75
N THR A 137 -19.32 3.76 19.99
CA THR A 137 -20.19 4.81 20.52
C THR A 137 -19.42 6.11 20.61
N LEU A 138 -19.73 7.05 19.72
CA LEU A 138 -19.07 8.35 19.66
C LEU A 138 -19.94 9.44 20.31
N PRO A 139 -19.36 10.34 21.12
CA PRO A 139 -20.07 11.50 21.66
C PRO A 139 -20.68 12.35 20.52
N GLY A 140 -21.97 12.69 20.66
CA GLY A 140 -22.70 13.51 19.69
C GLY A 140 -23.11 12.80 18.39
N HIS A 141 -22.69 11.55 18.16
CA HIS A 141 -22.98 10.81 16.92
C HIS A 141 -23.69 9.47 17.16
N GLY A 142 -23.75 8.99 18.40
CA GLY A 142 -24.41 7.73 18.74
C GLY A 142 -23.57 6.51 18.35
N GLU A 143 -24.24 5.42 17.99
CA GLU A 143 -23.58 4.19 17.54
C GLU A 143 -23.28 4.25 16.04
N VAL A 144 -22.01 4.07 15.69
CA VAL A 144 -21.53 4.09 14.31
C VAL A 144 -20.54 2.94 14.07
N THR A 145 -20.52 2.39 12.85
CA THR A 145 -19.50 1.39 12.51
C THR A 145 -18.15 2.05 12.34
N TYR A 146 -17.07 1.32 12.64
CA TYR A 146 -15.69 1.77 12.47
C TYR A 146 -15.46 2.32 11.06
N ARG A 147 -15.86 1.55 10.04
CA ARG A 147 -15.74 1.97 8.63
C ARG A 147 -16.49 3.26 8.33
N ALA A 148 -17.71 3.43 8.84
CA ALA A 148 -18.47 4.67 8.63
C ALA A 148 -17.80 5.86 9.33
N ALA A 149 -17.29 5.66 10.54
CA ALA A 149 -16.58 6.69 11.30
C ALA A 149 -15.27 7.11 10.63
N MET A 150 -14.51 6.17 10.05
CA MET A 150 -13.31 6.46 9.25
C MET A 150 -13.65 7.26 8.00
N LYS A 151 -14.67 6.84 7.24
CA LYS A 151 -15.11 7.55 6.02
C LYS A 151 -15.63 8.96 6.30
N ALA A 152 -16.31 9.16 7.42
CA ALA A 152 -16.80 10.45 7.86
C ALA A 152 -15.69 11.32 8.49
N GLY A 153 -14.47 10.80 8.64
CA GLY A 153 -13.36 11.51 9.29
C GLY A 153 -13.58 11.75 10.79
N LEU A 154 -14.50 11.01 11.41
CA LEU A 154 -14.81 11.12 12.85
C LEU A 154 -13.73 10.48 13.72
N ILE A 155 -12.96 9.56 13.16
CA ILE A 155 -11.79 8.96 13.79
C ILE A 155 -10.61 8.96 12.81
N LYS A 156 -9.40 9.00 13.36
CA LYS A 156 -8.15 8.73 12.67
C LYS A 156 -7.43 7.65 13.47
N VAL A 157 -7.20 6.49 12.87
CA VAL A 157 -6.34 5.50 13.48
C VAL A 157 -4.91 5.87 13.15
N SER A 158 -4.19 6.33 14.16
CA SER A 158 -2.75 6.49 14.16
C SER A 158 -2.30 5.67 15.35
N ARG A 159 -1.62 4.53 15.13
CA ARG A 159 -1.04 3.82 16.27
C ARG A 159 0.05 4.74 16.83
N VAL A 160 0.04 4.92 18.16
CA VAL A 160 1.03 5.72 18.90
C VAL A 160 2.38 5.01 18.87
#